data_AF-A0A7R9Z9S2-F1
#
_entry.id   AF-A0A7R9Z9S2-F1
#
_cell.length_a   1.000
_cell.length_b   1.000
_cell.length_c   1.000
_cell.angle_alpha   90.00
_cell.angle_beta   90.00
_cell.angle_gamma   90.00
#
_symmetry.space_group_name_H-M   'P 1'
#
loop_
_entity.id
_entity.type
_entity.pdbx_description
1 polymer ?
#
loop_
_entity_poly.entity_id
_entity_poly.type
_entity_poly.pdbx_seq_one_letter_code
_entity_poly.pdbx_strand_id
1 'polypeptide(L)'
;PGYSRPRARARSLHASPRGNENNSPRMTDVLLVECGFGNDSHGQNATKAAVRACRNAIEFNSVSIKKIIPGGYDAMKLNVILAVPPEYSDGLDLKEVKRVFP
;
A
#
# COMPACT_ATOMS: atom_id res chain seq x y z
N PRO A 1 -42.12 8.13 15.26
CA PRO A 1 -41.23 6.99 15.57
C PRO A 1 -39.94 7.07 14.75
N GLY A 2 -38.92 7.76 15.28
CA GLY A 2 -37.64 7.99 14.58
C GLY A 2 -36.63 6.89 14.89
N TYR A 3 -36.00 6.34 13.85
CA TYR A 3 -34.95 5.33 13.98
C TYR A 3 -33.59 6.04 14.03
N SER A 4 -33.01 6.14 15.22
CA SER A 4 -31.67 6.71 15.42
C SER A 4 -30.62 5.63 15.11
N ARG A 5 -29.80 5.84 14.07
CA ARG A 5 -28.67 4.95 13.76
C ARG A 5 -27.57 5.16 14.81
N PRO A 6 -27.04 4.11 15.46
CA PRO A 6 -25.86 4.28 16.30
C PRO A 6 -24.66 4.69 15.44
N ARG A 7 -24.09 5.87 15.72
CA ARG A 7 -22.78 6.27 15.20
C ARG A 7 -21.76 5.24 15.69
N ALA A 8 -21.25 4.40 14.79
CA ALA A 8 -20.08 3.59 15.07
C ALA A 8 -18.92 4.54 15.43
N ARG A 9 -18.56 4.58 16.72
CA ARG A 9 -17.30 5.19 17.16
C ARG A 9 -16.18 4.37 16.53
N ALA A 10 -15.45 4.98 15.60
CA ALA A 10 -14.13 4.49 15.23
C ALA A 10 -13.27 4.51 16.51
N ARG A 11 -13.13 3.36 17.17
CA ARG A 11 -12.08 3.15 18.15
C ARG A 11 -10.77 3.27 17.38
N SER A 12 -9.92 4.22 17.77
CA SER A 12 -8.51 4.17 17.44
C SER A 12 -7.96 2.87 18.02
N LEU A 13 -7.87 1.85 17.18
CA LEU A 13 -7.20 0.61 17.50
C LEU A 13 -5.72 0.96 17.50
N HIS A 14 -5.14 0.98 18.71
CA HIS A 14 -3.72 1.01 18.91
C HIS A 14 -3.06 0.01 17.97
N ALA A 15 -2.11 0.54 17.20
CA ALA A 15 -1.24 -0.20 16.33
C ALA A 15 -0.67 -1.43 17.05
N SER A 16 -0.70 -2.56 16.35
CA SER A 16 0.01 -3.79 16.70
C SER A 16 1.44 -3.50 17.20
N PRO A 17 1.99 -4.33 18.11
CA PRO A 17 3.27 -4.07 18.75
C PRO A 17 4.34 -3.86 17.69
N ARG A 18 4.96 -2.68 17.76
CA ARG A 18 5.92 -2.15 16.81
C ARG A 18 7.17 -3.02 16.82
N GLY A 19 7.26 -3.93 15.86
CA GLY A 19 8.52 -4.53 15.46
C GLY A 19 9.43 -3.42 14.92
N ASN A 20 10.53 -3.14 15.61
CA ASN A 20 11.68 -2.32 15.21
C ASN A 20 11.39 -1.20 14.19
N GLU A 21 10.59 -0.22 14.60
CA GLU A 21 10.19 0.97 13.82
C GLU A 21 11.36 1.95 13.50
N ASN A 22 12.57 1.67 13.99
CA ASN A 22 13.73 2.55 13.87
C ASN A 22 14.48 2.44 12.53
N ASN A 23 14.05 1.58 11.60
CA ASN A 23 14.75 1.37 10.32
C ASN A 23 13.88 1.54 9.06
N SER A 24 12.67 2.10 9.20
CA SER A 24 11.89 2.51 8.02
C SER A 24 12.26 3.95 7.65
N PRO A 25 12.71 4.22 6.41
CA PRO A 25 13.03 5.57 5.98
C PRO A 25 11.78 6.43 6.10
N ARG A 26 11.81 7.40 7.00
CA ARG A 26 10.77 8.43 7.13
C ARG A 26 10.81 9.25 5.85
N MET A 27 9.81 9.11 4.99
CA MET A 27 9.62 10.06 3.89
C MET A 27 9.29 11.42 4.51
N THR A 28 10.18 12.39 4.36
CA THR A 28 10.01 13.75 4.88
C THR A 28 8.99 14.53 4.07
N ASP A 29 8.98 14.31 2.76
CA ASP A 29 8.16 15.07 1.81
C ASP A 29 7.37 14.10 0.93
N VAL A 30 6.08 13.97 1.22
CA VAL A 30 5.17 13.12 0.46
C VAL A 30 4.50 13.96 -0.62
N LEU A 31 4.81 13.67 -1.87
CA LEU A 31 4.22 14.37 -3.02
C LEU A 31 2.87 13.78 -3.41
N LEU A 32 2.75 12.45 -3.37
CA LEU A 32 1.60 11.69 -3.85
C LEU A 32 1.39 10.48 -2.93
N VAL A 33 0.13 10.10 -2.74
CA VAL A 33 -0.27 8.83 -2.15
C VAL A 33 -1.24 8.18 -3.12
N GLU A 34 -0.91 6.96 -3.53
CA GLU A 34 -1.74 6.16 -4.43
C GLU A 34 -2.15 4.88 -3.71
N CYS A 35 -3.43 4.55 -3.81
CA CYS A 35 -4.02 3.42 -3.12
C CYS A 35 -4.63 2.47 -4.15
N GLY A 36 -4.43 1.18 -3.93
CA GLY A 36 -5.02 0.14 -4.75
C GLY A 36 -5.33 -1.09 -3.91
N PHE A 37 -6.15 -1.98 -4.47
CA PHE A 37 -6.48 -3.24 -3.85
C PHE A 37 -6.35 -4.38 -4.85
N GLY A 38 -6.17 -5.59 -4.33
CA GLY A 38 -6.10 -6.78 -5.15
C GLY A 38 -6.66 -7.96 -4.36
N ASN A 39 -7.31 -8.86 -5.09
CA ASN A 39 -7.82 -10.10 -4.53
C ASN A 39 -7.16 -11.28 -5.23
N ASP A 40 -7.17 -12.44 -4.57
CA ASP A 40 -6.98 -13.73 -5.20
C ASP A 40 -8.20 -14.61 -4.88
N SER A 41 -9.19 -14.62 -5.78
CA SER A 41 -10.51 -15.24 -5.52
C SER A 41 -10.47 -16.75 -5.28
N HIS A 42 -9.40 -17.42 -5.68
CA HIS A 42 -9.23 -18.86 -5.46
C HIS A 42 -8.47 -19.17 -4.16
N GLY A 43 -8.03 -18.12 -3.43
CA GLY A 43 -7.68 -18.18 -2.01
C GLY A 43 -6.33 -18.79 -1.66
N GLN A 44 -5.30 -18.70 -2.52
CA GLN A 44 -4.05 -19.44 -2.28
C GLN A 44 -2.77 -18.63 -2.53
N ASN A 45 -2.85 -17.37 -2.95
CA ASN A 45 -1.65 -16.62 -3.30
C ASN A 45 -1.72 -15.13 -2.95
N ALA A 46 -1.16 -14.77 -1.80
CA ALA A 46 -1.03 -13.38 -1.38
C ALA A 46 -0.14 -12.55 -2.32
N THR A 47 0.87 -13.14 -2.96
CA THR A 47 1.70 -12.45 -3.97
C THR A 47 0.86 -11.98 -5.16
N LYS A 48 -0.05 -12.81 -5.67
CA LYS A 48 -0.95 -12.41 -6.77
C LYS A 48 -1.88 -11.27 -6.36
N ALA A 49 -2.46 -11.34 -5.16
CA ALA A 49 -3.30 -10.28 -4.62
C ALA A 49 -2.50 -8.97 -4.45
N ALA A 50 -1.27 -9.04 -3.92
CA ALA A 50 -0.38 -7.92 -3.74
C ALA A 50 0.05 -7.27 -5.07
N VAL A 51 0.44 -8.09 -6.06
CA VAL A 51 0.79 -7.61 -7.41
C VAL A 51 -0.40 -6.89 -8.06
N ARG A 52 -1.62 -7.43 -7.91
CA ARG A 52 -2.85 -6.77 -8.38
C ARG A 52 -3.09 -5.46 -7.66
N ALA A 53 -2.89 -5.40 -6.35
CA ALA A 53 -3.04 -4.18 -5.56
C ALA A 53 -2.07 -3.08 -6.01
N CYS A 54 -0.79 -3.42 -6.18
CA CYS A 54 0.23 -2.47 -6.62
C CYS A 54 -0.02 -2.00 -8.06
N ARG A 55 -0.42 -2.89 -8.98
CA ARG A 55 -0.79 -2.50 -10.35
C ARG A 55 -1.99 -1.56 -10.33
N ASN A 56 -3.04 -1.92 -9.60
CA ASN A 56 -4.25 -1.11 -9.48
C ASN A 56 -3.95 0.30 -8.92
N ALA A 57 -3.01 0.42 -7.98
CA ALA A 57 -2.63 1.70 -7.40
C ALA A 57 -2.04 2.67 -8.44
N ILE A 58 -1.27 2.16 -9.42
CA ILE A 58 -0.51 2.99 -10.36
C ILE A 58 -1.11 3.04 -11.79
N GLU A 59 -2.03 2.12 -12.13
CA GLU A 59 -2.50 1.92 -13.51
C GLU A 59 -3.30 3.10 -14.09
N PHE A 60 -4.07 3.79 -13.24
CA PHE A 60 -4.99 4.85 -13.70
C PHE A 60 -4.47 6.26 -13.45
N ASN A 61 -3.25 6.42 -12.94
CA ASN A 61 -2.68 7.74 -12.71
C ASN A 61 -1.63 8.10 -13.75
N SER A 62 -1.75 9.30 -14.31
CA SER A 62 -0.82 9.85 -15.29
C SER A 62 -0.16 11.11 -14.74
N VAL A 63 0.56 10.96 -13.62
CA VAL A 63 1.35 12.08 -13.09
C VAL A 63 2.63 12.23 -13.89
N SER A 64 2.89 13.44 -14.39
CA SER A 64 4.14 13.75 -15.07
C SER A 64 5.27 13.90 -14.03
N ILE A 65 5.84 12.79 -13.56
CA ILE A 65 6.88 12.75 -12.53
C ILE A 65 8.05 13.68 -12.84
N LYS A 66 8.46 13.75 -14.12
CA LYS A 66 9.53 14.65 -14.59
C LYS A 66 9.26 16.14 -14.35
N LYS A 67 8.00 16.56 -14.21
CA LYS A 67 7.63 17.95 -13.91
C LYS A 67 7.64 18.27 -12.42
N ILE A 68 7.52 17.26 -11.57
CA ILE A 68 7.33 17.43 -10.11
C ILE A 68 8.62 17.10 -9.36
N ILE A 69 9.36 16.08 -9.79
CA ILE A 69 10.59 15.61 -9.15
C ILE A 69 11.79 16.04 -10.00
N PRO A 70 12.70 16.89 -9.47
CA PRO A 70 13.98 17.16 -10.09
C PRO A 70 14.77 15.85 -10.27
N GLY A 71 15.18 15.54 -11.50
CA GLY A 71 15.81 14.25 -11.84
C GLY A 71 14.82 13.15 -12.27
N GLY A 72 13.51 13.43 -12.28
CA GLY A 72 12.49 12.53 -12.83
C GLY A 72 12.37 11.21 -12.07
N TYR A 73 12.12 10.13 -12.81
CA TYR A 73 11.89 8.80 -12.24
C TYR A 73 13.11 8.25 -11.49
N ASP A 74 14.33 8.52 -11.96
CA ASP A 74 15.56 8.03 -11.33
C ASP A 74 15.80 8.62 -9.93
N ALA A 75 15.27 9.83 -9.68
CA ALA A 75 15.33 10.50 -8.38
C ALA A 75 14.11 10.21 -7.50
N MET A 76 13.09 9.54 -8.03
CA MET A 76 11.86 9.25 -7.30
C MET A 76 12.11 8.16 -6.24
N LYS A 77 11.65 8.42 -5.01
CA LYS A 77 11.64 7.42 -3.94
C LYS A 77 10.23 6.90 -3.73
N LEU A 78 10.09 5.58 -3.76
CA LEU A 78 8.82 4.89 -3.50
C LEU A 78 8.85 4.26 -2.11
N ASN A 79 7.79 4.49 -1.33
CA ASN A 79 7.51 3.74 -0.11
C ASN A 79 6.19 2.99 -0.29
N VAL A 80 6.23 1.66 -0.23
CA VAL A 80 5.05 0.81 -0.44
C VAL A 80 4.65 0.21 0.90
N ILE A 81 3.43 0.55 1.34
CA ILE A 81 2.81 -0.06 2.51
C ILE A 81 1.79 -1.06 1.99
N LEU A 82 2.05 -2.34 2.24
CA LEU A 82 1.21 -3.43 1.79
C LEU A 82 0.63 -4.17 3.00
N ALA A 83 -0.70 -4.28 3.03
CA ALA A 83 -1.41 -5.07 4.02
C ALA A 83 -1.95 -6.35 3.36
N VAL A 84 -1.65 -7.49 3.96
CA VAL A 84 -2.17 -8.81 3.59
C VAL A 84 -2.71 -9.51 4.84
N PRO A 85 -3.61 -10.50 4.73
CA PRO A 85 -4.05 -11.24 5.90
C PRO A 85 -2.84 -11.91 6.59
N PRO A 86 -2.75 -11.86 7.93
CA PRO A 86 -1.56 -12.30 8.67
C PRO A 86 -1.10 -13.71 8.33
N GLU A 87 -2.04 -14.64 8.11
CA GLU A 87 -1.79 -16.04 7.77
C GLU A 87 -1.11 -16.25 6.41
N TYR A 88 -1.13 -15.26 5.52
CA TYR A 88 -0.45 -15.31 4.22
C TYR A 88 0.78 -14.39 4.13
N SER A 89 1.16 -13.73 5.24
CA SER A 89 2.28 -12.78 5.26
C SER A 89 3.63 -13.44 4.96
N ASP A 90 3.88 -14.64 5.49
CA ASP A 90 5.13 -15.39 5.27
C ASP A 90 5.31 -15.89 3.83
N GLY A 91 4.20 -16.10 3.10
CA GLY A 91 4.21 -16.57 1.72
C GLY A 91 4.32 -15.46 0.66
N LEU A 92 4.46 -14.21 1.10
CA LEU A 92 4.48 -13.05 0.21
C LEU A 92 5.86 -12.86 -0.44
N ASP A 93 5.91 -12.96 -1.76
CA ASP A 93 7.14 -12.67 -2.52
C ASP A 93 7.26 -11.18 -2.83
N LEU A 94 8.02 -10.48 -1.98
CA LEU A 94 8.29 -9.05 -2.14
C LEU A 94 9.11 -8.72 -3.39
N LYS A 95 9.89 -9.67 -3.94
CA LYS A 95 10.65 -9.43 -5.18
C LYS A 95 9.71 -9.33 -6.36
N GLU A 96 8.70 -10.20 -6.40
CA GLU A 96 7.70 -10.18 -7.46
C GLU A 96 6.80 -8.94 -7.37
N VAL A 97 6.40 -8.54 -6.15
CA VAL A 97 5.68 -7.28 -5.94
C VAL A 97 6.50 -6.07 -6.40
N LYS A 98 7.81 -6.04 -6.10
CA LYS A 98 8.69 -4.93 -6.49
C LYS A 98 8.79 -4.74 -8.02
N ARG A 99 8.67 -5.82 -8.80
CA ARG A 99 8.71 -5.77 -10.28
C ARG A 99 7.50 -5.08 -10.92
N VAL A 100 6.46 -4.77 -10.15
CA VAL A 100 5.29 -4.04 -10.63
C VAL A 100 5.62 -2.58 -10.93
N PHE A 101 6.59 -2.00 -10.22
CA PHE A 101 6.94 -0.60 -10.34
C PHE A 101 8.03 -0.39 -11.41
N PRO A 102 7.90 0.64 -12.26
CA PRO A 102 8.86 0.97 -13.31
C PRO A 102 10.18 1.56 -12.77
#